data_AF-A0A0R0LTR6-F1
#
_entry.id   AF-A0A0R0LTR6-F1
#
_cell.length_a   1.000
_cell.length_b   1.000
_cell.length_c   1.000
_cell.angle_alpha   90.00
_cell.angle_beta   90.00
_cell.angle_gamma   90.00
#
_symmetry.space_group_name_H-M   'P 1'
#
loop_
_entity.id
_entity.type
_entity.pdbx_description
1 polymer ?
#
loop_
_entity_poly.entity_id
_entity_poly.type
_entity_poly.pdbx_seq_one_letter_code
_entity_poly.pdbx_strand_id
1 'polypeptide(L)'
;MVKSFSSNYYDRKTRHNEFINPNITERSSDHTKQFKDSNKKASGYHTPTTAIRIDNVCKCNSSNTIDTREKSHQMETIRVFFAQEEKGDNPKERKCQFKARIPTFTDTEQPIMEIAYLENLDKQDILKWTDDFKHVQKNCGWTEENSIAVITTLVSLSILNTYAYNKRTSKSIIEALKAGLFPKSHYRRYLQKIDDLKWSPDGSVRQFVDTIELFVKKANECLGDSTLHILNREKFDFFYRSLPDYYKKELNIQNCFTLVDAIPIVERLQINSQLNKSTTSQKNTSDNITFFKKIPTLKGQTQKHI
;
A
#
# COMPACT_ATOMS: atom_id res chain seq x y z
N MET A 1 -22.52 32.52 33.87
CA MET A 1 -22.66 31.08 34.22
C MET A 1 -21.69 30.29 33.36
N VAL A 2 -20.54 29.94 33.92
CA VAL A 2 -19.46 29.20 33.26
C VAL A 2 -19.63 27.73 33.62
N LYS A 3 -19.89 26.86 32.65
CA LYS A 3 -19.87 25.40 32.86
C LYS A 3 -18.47 24.89 32.53
N SER A 4 -17.71 24.62 33.59
CA SER A 4 -16.47 23.86 33.59
C SER A 4 -16.75 22.41 33.19
N PHE A 5 -16.24 21.97 32.03
CA PHE A 5 -16.11 20.55 31.72
C PHE A 5 -14.71 20.08 32.11
N SER A 6 -14.65 19.39 33.25
CA SER A 6 -13.43 18.71 33.71
C SER A 6 -13.09 17.56 32.77
N SER A 7 -11.87 17.62 32.25
CA SER A 7 -11.16 16.57 31.53
C SER A 7 -10.98 15.33 32.41
N ASN A 8 -11.62 14.22 32.02
CA ASN A 8 -11.25 12.87 32.45
C ASN A 8 -10.99 12.05 31.18
N TYR A 9 -9.80 12.19 30.61
CA TYR A 9 -9.39 11.42 29.44
C TYR A 9 -7.94 10.98 29.53
N TYR A 10 -7.58 10.23 30.57
CA TYR A 10 -6.40 9.35 30.57
C TYR A 10 -6.57 8.32 31.68
N ASP A 11 -7.25 7.20 31.38
CA ASP A 11 -6.78 5.89 31.85
C ASP A 11 -7.46 4.74 31.08
N ARG A 12 -6.78 4.22 30.07
CA ARG A 12 -7.12 2.93 29.46
C ARG A 12 -5.88 2.24 28.89
N LYS A 13 -4.83 2.18 29.71
CA LYS A 13 -3.70 1.27 29.52
C LYS A 13 -3.98 -0.04 30.26
N THR A 14 -4.94 -0.83 29.81
CA THR A 14 -5.10 -2.25 30.22
C THR A 14 -6.30 -2.86 29.50
N ARG A 15 -6.11 -3.36 28.27
CA ARG A 15 -7.05 -4.33 27.67
C ARG A 15 -6.56 -5.09 26.44
N HIS A 16 -5.26 -5.31 26.26
CA HIS A 16 -4.72 -6.11 25.13
C HIS A 16 -3.71 -7.19 25.52
N ASN A 17 -3.63 -7.55 26.82
CA ASN A 17 -2.66 -8.54 27.32
C ASN A 17 -3.28 -9.76 28.02
N GLU A 18 -4.41 -10.26 27.54
CA GLU A 18 -4.87 -11.60 27.92
C GLU A 18 -5.20 -12.40 26.67
N PHE A 19 -4.92 -13.71 26.75
CA PHE A 19 -5.01 -14.73 25.70
C PHE A 19 -3.80 -14.82 24.76
N ILE A 20 -2.78 -15.56 25.21
CA ILE A 20 -2.40 -16.88 24.68
C ILE A 20 -1.40 -17.48 25.68
N ASN A 21 -1.79 -18.57 26.34
CA ASN A 21 -0.91 -19.43 27.11
C ASN A 21 -1.17 -20.87 26.63
N PRO A 22 -0.26 -21.53 25.89
CA PRO A 22 -0.35 -22.95 25.66
C PRO A 22 0.54 -23.67 26.68
N ASN A 23 -0.10 -24.33 27.65
CA ASN A 23 0.57 -25.33 28.46
C ASN A 23 1.01 -26.47 27.53
N ILE A 24 2.33 -26.57 27.37
CA ILE A 24 3.04 -27.74 26.90
C ILE A 24 2.91 -28.78 28.02
N THR A 25 2.35 -29.95 27.71
CA THR A 25 2.57 -31.14 28.53
C THR A 25 2.78 -32.31 27.59
N GLU A 26 4.03 -32.73 27.53
CA GLU A 26 4.49 -33.97 26.95
C GLU A 26 3.74 -35.15 27.57
N ARG A 27 3.20 -36.03 26.73
CA ARG A 27 3.08 -37.45 27.08
C ARG A 27 3.45 -38.31 25.89
N SER A 28 4.68 -38.81 25.99
CA SER A 28 5.16 -40.03 25.38
C SER A 28 4.23 -41.20 25.70
N SER A 29 3.89 -41.99 24.69
CA SER A 29 3.71 -43.44 24.86
C SER A 29 3.92 -44.15 23.53
N ASP A 30 4.95 -44.99 23.53
CA ASP A 30 5.28 -46.00 22.54
C ASP A 30 4.07 -46.85 22.11
N HIS A 31 3.97 -47.14 20.82
CA HIS A 31 3.59 -48.48 20.38
C HIS A 31 4.16 -48.79 18.99
N THR A 32 5.24 -49.57 19.04
CA THR A 32 5.75 -50.44 17.98
C THR A 32 4.64 -51.39 17.51
N LYS A 33 4.36 -51.45 16.20
CA LYS A 33 3.94 -52.68 15.51
C LYS A 33 4.35 -52.63 14.03
N GLN A 34 5.27 -53.52 13.71
CA GLN A 34 5.63 -53.94 12.35
C GLN A 34 4.43 -54.58 11.66
N PHE A 35 4.26 -54.38 10.35
CA PHE A 35 3.89 -55.45 9.42
C PHE A 35 4.38 -55.13 8.00
N LYS A 36 4.87 -56.19 7.35
CA LYS A 36 5.54 -56.26 6.05
C LYS A 36 4.56 -56.23 4.86
N ASP A 37 5.11 -55.75 3.74
CA ASP A 37 4.95 -56.19 2.35
C ASP A 37 3.58 -56.62 1.82
N SER A 38 3.08 -55.93 0.79
CA SER A 38 2.73 -56.58 -0.48
C SER A 38 2.59 -55.59 -1.65
N ASN A 39 3.34 -55.88 -2.71
CA ASN A 39 3.14 -55.40 -4.08
C ASN A 39 1.73 -55.72 -4.61
N LYS A 40 1.08 -54.76 -5.29
CA LYS A 40 0.24 -55.06 -6.46
C LYS A 40 0.02 -53.85 -7.37
N LYS A 41 0.38 -54.06 -8.64
CA LYS A 41 0.03 -53.29 -9.84
C LYS A 41 -1.49 -53.05 -9.94
N ALA A 42 -1.90 -51.87 -10.41
CA ALA A 42 -2.62 -51.67 -11.68
C ALA A 42 -3.31 -50.29 -11.76
N SER A 43 -3.43 -49.81 -13.01
CA SER A 43 -4.43 -48.86 -13.50
C SER A 43 -4.25 -47.40 -13.05
N GLY A 44 -3.79 -46.48 -13.89
CA GLY A 44 -4.43 -46.17 -15.18
C GLY A 44 -5.54 -45.14 -14.96
N TYR A 45 -5.16 -43.88 -14.69
CA TYR A 45 -6.08 -42.75 -14.73
C TYR A 45 -5.46 -41.62 -15.54
N HIS A 46 -6.06 -41.40 -16.71
CA HIS A 46 -5.86 -40.24 -17.56
C HIS A 46 -6.25 -38.98 -16.79
N THR A 47 -5.29 -38.09 -16.56
CA THR A 47 -5.58 -36.67 -16.34
C THR A 47 -5.81 -36.02 -17.70
N PRO A 48 -6.95 -35.34 -17.94
CA PRO A 48 -7.11 -34.54 -19.14
C PRO A 48 -6.22 -33.30 -19.02
N THR A 49 -5.09 -33.31 -19.71
CA THR A 49 -4.33 -32.10 -20.01
C THR A 49 -5.15 -31.29 -21.01
N THR A 50 -5.98 -30.38 -20.51
CA THR A 50 -6.58 -29.34 -21.36
C THR A 50 -5.45 -28.39 -21.76
N ALA A 51 -4.82 -28.69 -22.90
CA ALA A 51 -3.91 -27.76 -23.56
C ALA A 51 -4.73 -26.53 -23.98
N ILE A 52 -4.57 -25.42 -23.24
CA ILE A 52 -5.04 -24.12 -23.70
C ILE A 52 -4.10 -23.73 -24.84
N ARG A 53 -4.61 -23.86 -26.06
CA ARG A 53 -3.93 -23.43 -27.28
C ARG A 53 -3.87 -21.90 -27.29
N ILE A 54 -2.73 -21.35 -26.90
CA ILE A 54 -2.38 -19.95 -27.13
C ILE A 54 -1.85 -19.89 -28.56
N ASP A 55 -2.71 -19.54 -29.50
CA ASP A 55 -2.33 -19.40 -30.90
C ASP A 55 -1.38 -18.19 -31.06
N ASN A 56 -0.08 -18.47 -31.12
CA ASN A 56 0.91 -17.56 -31.68
C ASN A 56 0.72 -17.50 -33.21
N VAL A 57 -0.17 -16.62 -33.68
CA VAL A 57 -0.31 -16.38 -35.13
C VAL A 57 0.57 -15.22 -35.53
N CYS A 58 1.74 -15.57 -36.07
CA CYS A 58 2.47 -14.78 -37.03
C CYS A 58 1.63 -14.69 -38.31
N LYS A 59 1.30 -13.47 -38.77
CA LYS A 59 0.45 -13.25 -39.95
C LYS A 59 1.18 -13.58 -41.25
N CYS A 60 0.65 -14.53 -42.02
CA CYS A 60 0.73 -14.54 -43.47
C CYS A 60 -0.69 -14.75 -44.04
N ASN A 61 -1.02 -13.98 -45.08
CA ASN A 61 -2.33 -13.86 -45.71
C ASN A 61 -2.85 -15.17 -46.33
N SER A 62 -4.17 -15.40 -46.26
CA SER A 62 -5.02 -15.65 -47.44
C SER A 62 -6.48 -15.83 -47.05
N SER A 63 -7.36 -15.26 -47.86
CA SER A 63 -8.82 -15.25 -47.82
C SER A 63 -9.46 -16.64 -47.90
N ASN A 64 -10.57 -16.87 -47.18
CA ASN A 64 -11.87 -17.23 -47.77
C ASN A 64 -12.96 -17.41 -46.70
N THR A 65 -14.15 -16.97 -47.08
CA THR A 65 -15.46 -17.08 -46.42
C THR A 65 -15.96 -18.53 -46.33
N ILE A 66 -16.66 -18.87 -45.23
CA ILE A 66 -17.93 -19.62 -45.22
C ILE A 66 -18.65 -19.35 -43.89
N ASP A 67 -19.94 -19.08 -44.04
CA ASP A 67 -20.96 -18.80 -43.05
C ASP A 67 -21.42 -20.10 -42.36
N THR A 68 -21.53 -20.10 -41.02
CA THR A 68 -22.43 -21.02 -40.31
C THR A 68 -22.73 -20.48 -38.91
N ARG A 69 -24.01 -20.17 -38.70
CA ARG A 69 -24.63 -19.88 -37.41
C ARG A 69 -24.53 -21.10 -36.49
N GLU A 70 -23.63 -21.04 -35.52
CA GLU A 70 -23.75 -21.77 -34.27
C GLU A 70 -23.56 -20.80 -33.10
N LYS A 71 -24.57 -20.69 -32.24
CA LYS A 71 -24.48 -20.01 -30.94
C LYS A 71 -23.65 -20.86 -29.99
N SER A 72 -22.37 -20.97 -30.28
CA SER A 72 -21.35 -21.40 -29.33
C SER A 72 -21.13 -20.24 -28.34
N HIS A 73 -21.12 -20.52 -27.03
CA HIS A 73 -20.49 -19.64 -26.05
C HIS A 73 -19.00 -19.53 -26.43
N GLN A 74 -18.70 -18.64 -27.37
CA GLN A 74 -17.34 -18.39 -27.80
C GLN A 74 -16.58 -17.86 -26.59
N MET A 75 -15.68 -18.70 -26.09
CA MET A 75 -14.68 -18.31 -25.10
C MET A 75 -13.89 -17.17 -25.73
N GLU A 76 -14.17 -15.95 -25.28
CA GLU A 76 -13.66 -14.76 -25.93
C GLU A 76 -12.14 -14.72 -25.77
N THR A 77 -11.42 -14.75 -26.89
CA THR A 77 -9.96 -14.87 -26.88
C THR A 77 -9.33 -13.64 -26.23
N ILE A 78 -8.76 -13.83 -25.04
CA ILE A 78 -7.95 -12.82 -24.36
C ILE A 78 -6.69 -12.60 -25.19
N ARG A 79 -6.62 -11.45 -25.88
CA ARG A 79 -5.42 -11.05 -26.61
C ARG A 79 -4.41 -10.46 -25.62
N VAL A 80 -3.45 -11.27 -25.23
CA VAL A 80 -2.28 -10.84 -24.45
C VAL A 80 -1.25 -10.29 -25.43
N PHE A 81 -0.96 -8.99 -25.33
CA PHE A 81 0.17 -8.40 -26.04
C PHE A 81 1.39 -8.38 -25.12
N PHE A 82 2.49 -8.94 -25.58
CA PHE A 82 3.79 -8.85 -24.91
C PHE A 82 4.51 -7.61 -25.41
N ALA A 83 4.85 -6.68 -24.51
CA ALA A 83 5.77 -5.61 -24.85
C ALA A 83 7.17 -6.21 -25.11
N GLN A 84 7.71 -5.99 -26.31
CA GLN A 84 9.07 -6.43 -26.67
C GLN A 84 10.13 -5.58 -25.96
N GLU A 85 11.23 -6.25 -25.60
CA GLU A 85 12.31 -5.78 -24.74
C GLU A 85 13.13 -4.63 -25.36
N GLU A 86 13.39 -3.58 -24.59
CA GLU A 86 14.52 -2.68 -24.82
C GLU A 86 15.61 -2.95 -23.77
N LYS A 87 16.82 -3.30 -24.25
CA LYS A 87 18.01 -3.62 -23.44
C LYS A 87 18.35 -2.50 -22.44
N GLY A 88 18.34 -2.83 -21.15
CA GLY A 88 18.88 -1.99 -20.08
C GLY A 88 18.96 -2.77 -18.76
N ASP A 89 20.03 -2.56 -17.98
CA ASP A 89 20.48 -3.35 -16.81
C ASP A 89 19.57 -3.35 -15.57
N ASN A 90 18.35 -2.86 -15.67
CA ASN A 90 17.35 -3.06 -14.62
C ASN A 90 16.42 -4.19 -15.05
N PRO A 91 16.06 -5.16 -14.19
CA PRO A 91 15.01 -6.11 -14.51
C PRO A 91 13.71 -5.32 -14.76
N LYS A 92 13.44 -5.01 -16.03
CA LYS A 92 12.26 -4.26 -16.44
C LYS A 92 11.07 -5.13 -16.09
N GLU A 93 10.21 -4.59 -15.23
CA GLU A 93 9.02 -5.25 -14.74
C GLU A 93 8.17 -5.68 -15.95
N ARG A 94 8.04 -7.00 -16.17
CA ARG A 94 7.29 -7.52 -17.31
C ARG A 94 5.82 -7.13 -17.12
N LYS A 95 5.17 -6.68 -18.19
CA LYS A 95 3.76 -6.29 -18.17
C LYS A 95 2.96 -7.00 -19.25
N CYS A 96 1.68 -7.15 -18.99
CA CYS A 96 0.68 -7.64 -19.92
C CYS A 96 -0.30 -6.52 -20.22
N GLN A 97 -0.66 -6.38 -21.50
CA GLN A 97 -1.59 -5.36 -21.97
C GLN A 97 -2.97 -5.94 -22.28
N PHE A 98 -4.01 -5.21 -21.90
CA PHE A 98 -5.40 -5.59 -22.06
C PHE A 98 -6.21 -4.44 -22.63
N LYS A 99 -7.03 -4.71 -23.63
CA LYS A 99 -7.94 -3.70 -24.19
C LYS A 99 -9.14 -3.52 -23.25
N ALA A 100 -9.44 -2.28 -22.87
CA ALA A 100 -10.60 -1.98 -22.05
C ALA A 100 -11.93 -2.18 -22.81
N ARG A 101 -13.03 -2.18 -22.06
CA ARG A 101 -14.42 -2.26 -22.54
C ARG A 101 -15.28 -1.23 -21.82
N ILE A 102 -14.95 0.03 -22.02
CA ILE A 102 -15.66 1.16 -21.41
C ILE A 102 -16.87 1.49 -22.30
N PRO A 103 -18.11 1.47 -21.77
CA PRO A 103 -19.33 1.61 -22.58
C PRO A 103 -19.43 2.90 -23.42
N THR A 104 -18.74 3.97 -23.01
CA THR A 104 -18.78 5.28 -23.67
C THR A 104 -17.81 5.40 -24.84
N PHE A 105 -16.90 4.43 -25.04
CA PHE A 105 -15.88 4.46 -26.07
C PHE A 105 -16.22 3.48 -27.19
N THR A 106 -15.93 3.86 -28.43
CA THR A 106 -15.99 2.91 -29.55
C THR A 106 -14.84 1.89 -29.46
N ASP A 107 -14.96 0.76 -30.17
CA ASP A 107 -13.93 -0.29 -30.13
C ASP A 107 -12.53 0.22 -30.51
N THR A 108 -12.41 1.18 -31.42
CA THR A 108 -11.12 1.74 -31.83
C THR A 108 -10.52 2.70 -30.81
N GLU A 109 -11.34 3.24 -29.90
CA GLU A 109 -10.93 4.23 -28.90
C GLU A 109 -10.67 3.63 -27.52
N GLN A 110 -10.96 2.32 -27.34
CA GLN A 110 -10.78 1.66 -26.06
C GLN A 110 -9.31 1.76 -25.60
N PRO A 111 -9.04 2.28 -24.39
CA PRO A 111 -7.68 2.38 -23.89
C PRO A 111 -7.06 1.00 -23.67
N ILE A 112 -5.73 0.95 -23.78
CA ILE A 112 -4.94 -0.21 -23.41
C ILE A 112 -4.54 -0.05 -21.95
N MET A 113 -4.94 -1.02 -21.13
CA MET A 113 -4.61 -1.14 -19.73
C MET A 113 -3.40 -2.07 -19.57
N GLU A 114 -2.52 -1.77 -18.62
CA GLU A 114 -1.35 -2.61 -18.34
C GLU A 114 -1.36 -3.13 -16.91
N ILE A 115 -0.84 -4.33 -16.72
CA ILE A 115 -0.60 -4.91 -15.39
C ILE A 115 0.70 -5.70 -15.39
N ALA A 116 1.46 -5.57 -14.31
CA ALA A 116 2.72 -6.28 -14.13
C ALA A 116 2.51 -7.79 -13.88
N TYR A 117 3.47 -8.59 -14.33
CA TYR A 117 3.58 -9.97 -13.89
C TYR A 117 4.01 -10.02 -12.43
N LEU A 118 3.46 -10.98 -11.69
CA LEU A 118 3.79 -11.25 -10.30
C LEU A 118 4.74 -12.45 -10.24
N GLU A 119 6.04 -12.14 -10.24
CA GLU A 119 7.12 -13.13 -10.26
C GLU A 119 7.75 -13.33 -8.87
N ASN A 120 7.67 -12.32 -8.00
CA ASN A 120 8.21 -12.39 -6.64
C ASN A 120 7.33 -11.61 -5.65
N LEU A 121 6.66 -12.36 -4.77
CA LEU A 121 5.76 -11.80 -3.74
C LEU A 121 6.50 -10.88 -2.74
N ASP A 122 7.75 -11.16 -2.40
CA ASP A 122 8.48 -10.39 -1.37
C ASP A 122 9.02 -9.05 -1.89
N LYS A 123 9.31 -8.98 -3.19
CA LYS A 123 9.89 -7.79 -3.83
C LYS A 123 8.84 -6.86 -4.44
N GLN A 124 7.68 -7.39 -4.80
CA GLN A 124 6.62 -6.63 -5.45
C GLN A 124 5.55 -6.19 -4.45
N ASP A 125 4.97 -5.02 -4.65
CA ASP A 125 3.85 -4.54 -3.83
C ASP A 125 2.55 -5.26 -4.23
N ILE A 126 2.25 -6.36 -3.54
CA ILE A 126 1.04 -7.15 -3.77
C ILE A 126 -0.25 -6.35 -3.57
N LEU A 127 -0.25 -5.33 -2.70
CA LEU A 127 -1.44 -4.54 -2.42
C LEU A 127 -1.73 -3.65 -3.62
N LYS A 128 -0.71 -2.96 -4.13
CA LYS A 128 -0.80 -2.20 -5.37
C LYS A 128 -1.17 -3.11 -6.54
N TRP A 129 -0.52 -4.26 -6.69
CA TRP A 129 -0.81 -5.21 -7.77
C TRP A 129 -2.27 -5.70 -7.73
N THR A 130 -2.81 -5.97 -6.54
CA THR A 130 -4.22 -6.36 -6.38
C THR A 130 -5.18 -5.23 -6.77
N ASP A 131 -4.85 -3.99 -6.40
CA ASP A 131 -5.65 -2.82 -6.74
C ASP A 131 -5.62 -2.57 -8.26
N ASP A 132 -4.44 -2.69 -8.89
CA ASP A 132 -4.25 -2.64 -10.34
C ASP A 132 -5.06 -3.75 -11.02
N PHE A 133 -5.00 -5.00 -10.54
CA PHE A 133 -5.78 -6.13 -11.06
C PHE A 133 -7.28 -5.86 -11.03
N LYS A 134 -7.83 -5.44 -9.89
CA LYS A 134 -9.27 -5.13 -9.75
C LYS A 134 -9.70 -3.99 -10.67
N HIS A 135 -8.83 -2.99 -10.83
CA HIS A 135 -9.08 -1.88 -11.74
C HIS A 135 -9.15 -2.34 -13.19
N VAL A 136 -8.18 -3.14 -13.65
CA VAL A 136 -8.18 -3.69 -15.01
C VAL A 136 -9.36 -4.64 -15.22
N GLN A 137 -9.63 -5.54 -14.27
CA GLN A 137 -10.77 -6.47 -14.30
C GLN A 137 -12.09 -5.74 -14.54
N LYS A 138 -12.33 -4.66 -13.79
CA LYS A 138 -13.54 -3.83 -13.92
C LYS A 138 -13.61 -3.15 -15.28
N ASN A 139 -12.53 -2.51 -15.72
CA ASN A 139 -12.54 -1.73 -16.97
C ASN A 139 -12.55 -2.60 -18.23
N CYS A 140 -12.03 -3.82 -18.16
CA CYS A 140 -12.08 -4.77 -19.27
C CYS A 140 -13.35 -5.64 -19.25
N GLY A 141 -14.20 -5.51 -18.22
CA GLY A 141 -15.45 -6.28 -18.11
C GLY A 141 -15.22 -7.78 -18.03
N TRP A 142 -14.19 -8.23 -17.32
CA TRP A 142 -13.88 -9.66 -17.22
C TRP A 142 -14.92 -10.41 -16.40
N THR A 143 -15.37 -11.55 -16.91
CA THR A 143 -16.10 -12.55 -16.12
C THR A 143 -15.16 -13.21 -15.10
N GLU A 144 -15.71 -14.02 -14.20
CA GLU A 144 -14.91 -14.74 -13.21
C GLU A 144 -13.93 -15.72 -13.88
N GLU A 145 -14.36 -16.42 -14.93
CA GLU A 145 -13.53 -17.34 -15.70
C GLU A 145 -12.36 -16.61 -16.37
N ASN A 146 -12.64 -15.47 -17.01
CA ASN A 146 -11.60 -14.62 -17.60
C ASN A 146 -10.63 -14.12 -16.53
N SER A 147 -11.15 -13.72 -15.37
CA SER A 147 -10.34 -13.23 -14.26
C SER A 147 -9.39 -14.30 -13.73
N ILE A 148 -9.85 -15.55 -13.59
CA ILE A 148 -9.01 -16.68 -13.20
C ILE A 148 -7.92 -16.92 -14.24
N ALA A 149 -8.29 -17.01 -15.54
CA ALA A 149 -7.35 -17.23 -16.62
C ALA A 149 -6.24 -16.16 -16.67
N VAL A 150 -6.63 -14.89 -16.49
CA VAL A 150 -5.68 -13.78 -16.43
C VAL A 150 -4.78 -13.89 -15.21
N ILE A 151 -5.31 -14.11 -13.99
CA ILE A 151 -4.46 -14.28 -12.80
C ILE A 151 -3.47 -15.42 -12.98
N THR A 152 -3.92 -16.56 -13.51
CA THR A 152 -3.03 -17.72 -13.74
C THR A 152 -1.94 -17.45 -14.78
N THR A 153 -2.16 -16.46 -15.65
CA THR A 153 -1.16 -16.01 -16.63
C THR A 153 -0.19 -14.99 -16.02
N LEU A 154 -0.70 -14.06 -15.20
CA LEU A 154 0.09 -12.97 -14.62
C LEU A 154 0.95 -13.42 -13.44
N VAL A 155 0.52 -14.43 -12.70
CA VAL A 155 1.23 -14.92 -11.51
C VAL A 155 2.08 -16.11 -11.87
N SER A 156 3.35 -16.12 -11.44
CA SER A 156 4.24 -17.24 -11.72
C SER A 156 3.69 -18.55 -11.14
N LEU A 157 3.93 -19.66 -11.86
CA LEU A 157 3.41 -20.98 -11.49
C LEU A 157 3.91 -21.45 -10.11
N SER A 158 5.14 -21.10 -9.73
CA SER A 158 5.69 -21.43 -8.41
C SER A 158 4.91 -20.74 -7.29
N ILE A 159 4.55 -19.47 -7.46
CA ILE A 159 3.72 -18.72 -6.51
C ILE A 159 2.32 -19.34 -6.44
N LEU A 160 1.69 -19.62 -7.58
CA LEU A 160 0.36 -20.23 -7.62
C LEU A 160 0.33 -21.59 -6.91
N ASN A 161 1.31 -22.45 -7.19
CA ASN A 161 1.40 -23.77 -6.55
C ASN A 161 1.63 -23.67 -5.04
N THR A 162 2.40 -22.69 -4.59
CA THR A 162 2.72 -22.52 -3.16
C THR A 162 1.53 -21.98 -2.37
N TYR A 163 0.83 -20.98 -2.89
CA TYR A 163 -0.17 -20.23 -2.12
C TYR A 163 -1.61 -20.52 -2.54
N ALA A 164 -1.85 -20.85 -3.82
CA ALA A 164 -3.20 -20.82 -4.41
C ALA A 164 -3.62 -22.08 -5.17
N TYR A 165 -2.89 -23.21 -5.05
CA TYR A 165 -3.11 -24.43 -5.84
C TYR A 165 -4.56 -24.94 -5.87
N ASN A 166 -5.29 -24.86 -4.75
CA ASN A 166 -6.67 -25.35 -4.61
C ASN A 166 -7.75 -24.25 -4.72
N LYS A 167 -7.38 -23.04 -5.15
CA LYS A 167 -8.29 -21.90 -5.21
C LYS A 167 -9.01 -21.87 -6.55
N ARG A 168 -10.33 -21.64 -6.51
CA ARG A 168 -11.22 -21.77 -7.67
C ARG A 168 -11.85 -20.46 -8.13
N THR A 169 -11.68 -19.39 -7.34
CA THR A 169 -12.17 -18.05 -7.68
C THR A 169 -11.01 -17.06 -7.69
N SER A 170 -11.08 -16.06 -8.56
CA SER A 170 -10.14 -14.95 -8.65
C SER A 170 -9.92 -14.29 -7.28
N LYS A 171 -11.03 -14.05 -6.55
CA LYS A 171 -11.03 -13.55 -5.17
C LYS A 171 -10.24 -14.46 -4.23
N SER A 172 -10.53 -15.77 -4.23
CA SER A 172 -9.86 -16.71 -3.32
C SER A 172 -8.38 -16.91 -3.64
N ILE A 173 -7.96 -16.75 -4.91
CA ILE A 173 -6.55 -16.74 -5.31
C ILE A 173 -5.86 -15.51 -4.72
N ILE A 174 -6.42 -14.31 -4.95
CA ILE A 174 -5.87 -13.04 -4.44
C ILE A 174 -5.75 -13.06 -2.90
N GLU A 175 -6.78 -13.53 -2.20
CA GLU A 175 -6.76 -13.66 -0.74
C GLU A 175 -5.66 -14.61 -0.26
N ALA A 176 -5.42 -15.71 -0.98
CA ALA A 176 -4.37 -16.65 -0.64
C ALA A 176 -2.96 -16.06 -0.84
N LEU A 177 -2.76 -15.31 -1.93
CA LEU A 177 -1.51 -14.58 -2.18
C LEU A 177 -1.22 -13.57 -1.06
N LYS A 178 -2.24 -12.81 -0.67
CA LYS A 178 -2.15 -11.85 0.45
C LYS A 178 -1.87 -12.54 1.77
N ALA A 179 -2.54 -13.65 2.08
CA ALA A 179 -2.32 -14.40 3.32
C ALA A 179 -0.89 -14.96 3.42
N GLY A 180 -0.24 -15.26 2.29
CA GLY A 180 1.17 -15.66 2.25
C GLY A 180 2.13 -14.54 2.71
N LEU A 181 1.83 -13.28 2.36
CA LEU A 181 2.66 -12.12 2.70
C LEU A 181 2.29 -11.43 4.01
N PHE A 182 1.02 -11.49 4.38
CA PHE A 182 0.45 -10.87 5.57
C PHE A 182 -0.17 -11.94 6.48
N PRO A 183 0.64 -12.88 7.02
CA PRO A 183 0.14 -13.82 8.00
C PRO A 183 -0.28 -13.09 9.29
N LYS A 184 -1.26 -13.65 10.01
CA LYS A 184 -1.77 -13.10 11.28
C LYS A 184 -0.66 -12.77 12.29
N SER A 185 0.42 -13.55 12.31
CA SER A 185 1.58 -13.33 13.19
C SER A 185 2.28 -11.98 12.95
N HIS A 186 2.17 -11.39 11.77
CA HIS A 186 2.78 -10.10 11.44
C HIS A 186 1.97 -8.89 11.93
N TYR A 187 0.72 -9.08 12.35
CA TYR A 187 -0.15 -7.99 12.79
C TYR A 187 0.50 -7.11 13.86
N ARG A 188 1.01 -7.72 14.93
CA ARG A 188 1.68 -7.01 16.04
C ARG A 188 2.91 -6.23 15.57
N ARG A 189 3.66 -6.76 14.61
CA ARG A 189 4.83 -6.09 14.03
C ARG A 189 4.44 -4.79 13.32
N TYR A 190 3.32 -4.79 12.58
CA TYR A 190 2.85 -3.57 11.92
C TYR A 190 2.31 -2.55 12.92
N LEU A 191 1.60 -2.98 13.96
CA LEU A 191 1.18 -2.08 15.05
C LEU A 191 2.37 -1.41 15.73
N GLN A 192 3.41 -2.19 16.07
CA GLN A 192 4.61 -1.64 16.68
C GLN A 192 5.28 -0.60 15.77
N LYS A 193 5.39 -0.88 14.47
CA LYS A 193 5.90 0.10 13.49
C LYS A 193 5.10 1.40 13.50
N ILE A 194 3.77 1.34 13.63
CA ILE A 194 2.92 2.52 13.71
C ILE A 194 3.17 3.29 15.01
N ASP A 195 3.23 2.61 16.16
CA ASP A 195 3.45 3.25 17.46
C ASP A 195 4.84 3.92 17.56
N ASP A 196 5.84 3.35 16.88
CA ASP A 196 7.21 3.87 16.78
C ASP A 196 7.34 5.07 15.83
N LEU A 197 6.36 5.31 14.94
CA LEU A 197 6.36 6.46 14.06
C LEU A 197 6.28 7.76 14.87
N LYS A 198 7.19 8.70 14.57
CA LYS A 198 7.16 10.08 15.04
C LYS A 198 7.19 11.01 13.85
N TRP A 199 6.32 12.02 13.87
CA TRP A 199 6.35 13.04 12.84
C TRP A 199 7.36 14.13 13.21
N SER A 200 8.15 14.56 12.22
CA SER A 200 9.05 15.70 12.35
C SER A 200 8.44 16.94 11.70
N PRO A 201 8.43 18.10 12.37
CA PRO A 201 7.96 19.37 11.81
C PRO A 201 8.66 19.82 10.52
N ASP A 202 9.85 19.30 10.25
CA ASP A 202 10.59 19.62 9.03
C ASP A 202 10.20 18.71 7.85
N GLY A 203 9.41 17.65 8.09
CA GLY A 203 8.94 16.70 7.08
C GLY A 203 7.49 16.90 6.64
N SER A 204 7.11 16.39 5.47
CA SER A 204 5.74 16.49 4.97
C SER A 204 4.77 15.70 5.84
N VAL A 205 3.76 16.38 6.39
CA VAL A 205 2.69 15.72 7.17
C VAL A 205 1.87 14.77 6.29
N ARG A 206 1.70 15.04 4.98
CA ARG A 206 1.00 14.13 4.07
C ARG A 206 1.74 12.82 3.91
N GLN A 207 3.04 12.87 3.61
CA GLN A 207 3.87 11.66 3.50
C GLN A 207 3.87 10.84 4.80
N PHE A 208 3.82 11.52 5.95
CA PHE A 208 3.72 10.87 7.24
C PHE A 208 2.38 10.14 7.42
N VAL A 209 1.26 10.79 7.07
CA VAL A 209 -0.06 10.16 7.08
C VAL A 209 -0.12 8.98 6.11
N ASP A 210 0.40 9.12 4.89
CA ASP A 210 0.47 8.03 3.91
C ASP A 210 1.22 6.82 4.48
N THR A 211 2.26 7.06 5.27
CA THR A 211 3.03 5.99 5.94
C THR A 211 2.20 5.28 7.02
N ILE A 212 1.43 6.03 7.82
CA ILE A 212 0.48 5.45 8.78
C ILE A 212 -0.54 4.60 8.04
N GLU A 213 -1.16 5.15 7.00
CA GLU A 213 -2.20 4.45 6.22
C GLU A 213 -1.66 3.17 5.58
N LEU A 214 -0.42 3.18 5.08
CA LEU A 214 0.24 1.99 4.54
C LEU A 214 0.40 0.89 5.59
N PHE A 215 0.88 1.22 6.79
CA PHE A 215 1.04 0.21 7.85
C PHE A 215 -0.31 -0.26 8.39
N VAL A 216 -1.30 0.63 8.48
CA VAL A 216 -2.67 0.25 8.85
C VAL A 216 -3.27 -0.69 7.81
N LYS A 217 -3.09 -0.41 6.51
CA LYS A 217 -3.51 -1.31 5.42
C LYS A 217 -2.87 -2.69 5.60
N LYS A 218 -1.54 -2.75 5.79
CA LYS A 218 -0.82 -4.03 6.01
C LYS A 218 -1.28 -4.76 7.28
N ALA A 219 -1.56 -4.04 8.36
CA ALA A 219 -2.08 -4.63 9.59
C ALA A 219 -3.49 -5.22 9.38
N ASN A 220 -4.39 -4.50 8.71
CA ASN A 220 -5.74 -4.99 8.42
C ASN A 220 -5.72 -6.20 7.48
N GLU A 221 -4.79 -6.27 6.53
CA GLU A 221 -4.61 -7.44 5.67
C GLU A 221 -4.20 -8.69 6.48
N CYS A 222 -3.44 -8.53 7.57
CA CYS A 222 -3.13 -9.63 8.49
C CYS A 222 -4.37 -10.18 9.20
N LEU A 223 -5.44 -9.38 9.31
CA LEU A 223 -6.66 -9.76 10.02
C LEU A 223 -7.70 -10.43 9.10
N GLY A 224 -7.53 -10.37 7.77
CA GLY A 224 -8.48 -10.92 6.80
C GLY A 224 -9.88 -10.32 6.99
N ASP A 225 -10.93 -11.15 7.00
CA ASP A 225 -12.33 -10.72 7.17
C ASP A 225 -12.75 -10.45 8.63
N SER A 226 -11.80 -10.25 9.56
CA SER A 226 -12.12 -9.96 10.96
C SER A 226 -12.76 -8.57 11.12
N THR A 227 -13.72 -8.46 12.04
CA THR A 227 -14.31 -7.16 12.44
C THR A 227 -13.35 -6.28 13.25
N LEU A 228 -12.14 -6.76 13.55
CA LEU A 228 -11.13 -6.07 14.37
C LEU A 228 -10.22 -5.14 13.54
N HIS A 229 -10.66 -4.70 12.36
CA HIS A 229 -9.89 -3.77 11.54
C HIS A 229 -9.73 -2.42 12.24
N ILE A 230 -8.55 -1.84 12.06
CA ILE A 230 -8.23 -0.49 12.51
C ILE A 230 -9.05 0.50 11.68
N LEU A 231 -9.94 1.25 12.34
CA LEU A 231 -10.83 2.22 11.71
C LEU A 231 -10.22 3.63 11.70
N ASN A 232 -10.92 4.58 11.07
CA ASN A 232 -10.44 5.96 10.92
C ASN A 232 -10.21 6.68 12.26
N ARG A 233 -10.96 6.30 13.31
CA ARG A 233 -10.75 6.84 14.64
C ARG A 233 -9.39 6.43 15.20
N GLU A 234 -9.06 5.15 15.12
CA GLU A 234 -7.76 4.64 15.57
C GLU A 234 -6.62 5.21 14.73
N LYS A 235 -6.82 5.41 13.41
CA LYS A 235 -5.84 6.10 12.55
C LYS A 235 -5.54 7.51 13.05
N PHE A 236 -6.58 8.26 13.46
CA PHE A 236 -6.39 9.58 14.07
C PHE A 236 -5.64 9.48 15.40
N ASP A 237 -5.95 8.50 16.25
CA ASP A 237 -5.24 8.30 17.52
C ASP A 237 -3.74 8.01 17.31
N PHE A 238 -3.37 7.22 16.28
CA PHE A 238 -1.97 7.02 15.91
C PHE A 238 -1.31 8.34 15.50
N PHE A 239 -1.93 9.06 14.57
CA PHE A 239 -1.44 10.36 14.10
C PHE A 239 -1.24 11.35 15.26
N TYR A 240 -2.27 11.54 16.09
CA TYR A 240 -2.25 12.48 17.21
C TYR A 240 -1.15 12.16 18.22
N ARG A 241 -0.96 10.89 18.58
CA ARG A 241 0.09 10.45 19.51
C ARG A 241 1.51 10.68 18.96
N SER A 242 1.67 10.69 17.65
CA SER A 242 2.95 10.91 16.97
C SER A 242 3.32 12.39 16.77
N LEU A 243 2.40 13.32 17.04
CA LEU A 243 2.66 14.75 16.92
C LEU A 243 3.44 15.31 18.14
N PRO A 244 4.23 16.39 17.95
CA PRO A 244 4.72 17.22 19.05
C PRO A 244 3.57 17.94 19.77
N ASP A 245 3.77 18.25 21.05
CA ASP A 245 2.71 18.78 21.92
C ASP A 245 2.16 20.14 21.48
N TYR A 246 2.95 20.96 20.79
CA TYR A 246 2.47 22.20 20.20
C TYR A 246 1.30 21.98 19.24
N TYR A 247 1.45 21.03 18.31
CA TYR A 247 0.41 20.70 17.33
C TYR A 247 -0.82 20.06 17.99
N LYS A 248 -0.61 19.18 18.99
CA LYS A 248 -1.70 18.58 19.76
C LYS A 248 -2.57 19.64 20.45
N LYS A 249 -1.94 20.66 21.06
CA LYS A 249 -2.65 21.77 21.70
C LYS A 249 -3.50 22.53 20.69
N GLU A 250 -2.95 22.85 19.53
CA GLU A 250 -3.68 23.55 18.47
C GLU A 250 -4.87 22.75 17.92
N LEU A 251 -4.70 21.44 17.73
CA LEU A 251 -5.81 20.57 17.32
C LEU A 251 -6.92 20.51 18.38
N ASN A 252 -6.56 20.48 19.67
CA ASN A 252 -7.53 20.49 20.77
C ASN A 252 -8.30 21.83 20.83
N ILE A 253 -7.62 22.97 20.65
CA ILE A 253 -8.27 24.29 20.61
C ILE A 253 -9.28 24.37 19.48
N GLN A 254 -8.96 23.77 18.33
CA GLN A 254 -9.82 23.73 17.15
C GLN A 254 -10.85 22.58 17.17
N ASN A 255 -10.95 21.82 18.27
CA ASN A 255 -11.86 20.67 18.42
C ASN A 255 -11.77 19.66 17.27
N CYS A 256 -10.55 19.36 16.83
CA CYS A 256 -10.31 18.48 15.69
C CYS A 256 -10.11 17.02 16.13
N PHE A 257 -10.91 16.10 15.56
CA PHE A 257 -10.91 14.67 15.94
C PHE A 257 -10.82 13.71 14.74
N THR A 258 -10.57 14.22 13.53
CA THR A 258 -10.44 13.40 12.33
C THR A 258 -9.15 13.75 11.58
N LEU A 259 -8.63 12.79 10.80
CA LEU A 259 -7.46 13.06 9.94
C LEU A 259 -7.76 14.12 8.88
N VAL A 260 -8.98 14.11 8.32
CA VAL A 260 -9.41 15.04 7.26
C VAL A 260 -9.30 16.48 7.73
N ASP A 261 -9.72 16.75 8.97
CA ASP A 261 -9.69 18.08 9.55
C ASP A 261 -8.30 18.45 10.09
N ALA A 262 -7.55 17.47 10.60
CA ALA A 262 -6.29 17.72 11.28
C ALA A 262 -5.14 18.05 10.32
N ILE A 263 -5.09 17.40 9.16
CA ILE A 263 -4.00 17.57 8.19
C ILE A 263 -3.86 19.04 7.76
N PRO A 264 -4.91 19.74 7.28
CA PRO A 264 -4.79 21.13 6.87
C PRO A 264 -4.34 22.07 8.01
N ILE A 265 -4.73 21.76 9.25
CA ILE A 265 -4.33 22.54 10.43
C ILE A 265 -2.83 22.39 10.67
N VAL A 266 -2.33 21.15 10.69
CA VAL A 266 -0.91 20.85 10.91
C VAL A 266 -0.05 21.42 9.78
N GLU A 267 -0.49 21.31 8.52
CA GLU A 267 0.18 21.91 7.36
C GLU A 267 0.32 23.43 7.51
N ARG A 268 -0.77 24.12 7.87
CA ARG A 268 -0.75 25.58 8.07
C ARG A 268 0.22 25.98 9.18
N LEU A 269 0.21 25.28 10.30
CA LEU A 269 1.11 25.53 11.42
C LEU A 269 2.58 25.29 11.04
N GLN A 270 2.84 24.25 10.24
CA GLN A 270 4.16 23.96 9.70
C GLN A 270 4.68 25.11 8.83
N ILE A 271 3.88 25.59 7.88
CA ILE A 271 4.24 26.72 7.01
C ILE A 271 4.57 27.97 7.83
N ASN A 272 3.72 28.32 8.80
CA ASN A 272 3.93 29.49 9.66
C ASN A 272 5.22 29.37 10.47
N SER A 273 5.55 28.18 10.97
CA SER A 273 6.78 27.95 11.73
C SER A 273 8.04 28.15 10.86
N GLN A 274 7.99 27.76 9.59
CA GLN A 274 9.11 27.89 8.66
C GLN A 274 9.32 29.36 8.24
N LEU A 275 8.24 30.11 8.00
CA LEU A 275 8.31 31.54 7.69
C LEU A 275 8.93 32.37 8.82
N ASN A 276 8.64 32.01 10.08
CA ASN A 276 9.21 32.70 11.24
C ASN A 276 10.71 32.39 11.45
N LYS A 277 11.17 31.17 11.07
CA LYS A 277 12.60 30.81 11.11
C LYS A 277 13.41 31.61 10.08
N SER A 278 12.88 31.82 8.87
CA SER A 278 13.59 32.55 7.81
C SER A 278 13.68 34.06 8.06
N THR A 279 12.66 34.67 8.67
CA THR A 279 12.69 36.11 9.03
C THR A 279 13.67 36.42 10.17
N THR A 280 13.86 35.49 11.10
CA THR A 280 14.76 35.69 12.24
C THR A 280 16.24 35.61 11.83
N SER A 281 16.56 34.83 10.80
CA SER A 281 17.93 34.71 10.30
C SER A 281 18.43 35.92 9.49
N GLN A 282 17.53 36.80 9.02
CA GLN A 282 17.90 38.04 8.30
C GLN A 282 18.07 39.25 9.23
N LYS A 283 17.52 39.23 10.45
CA LYS A 283 17.71 40.33 11.41
C LYS A 283 19.07 40.34 12.09
N ASN A 284 19.77 39.20 12.15
CA ASN A 284 21.08 39.12 12.80
C ASN A 284 22.26 39.58 11.91
N THR A 285 22.01 40.01 10.66
CA THR A 285 23.04 40.57 9.77
C THR A 285 23.02 42.10 9.71
N SER A 286 22.08 42.77 10.40
CA SER A 286 21.94 44.23 10.39
C SER A 286 22.62 44.95 11.57
N ASP A 287 23.07 44.23 12.60
CA ASP A 287 23.57 44.85 13.84
C ASP A 287 25.11 44.83 13.98
N ASN A 288 25.85 44.55 12.90
CA ASN A 288 27.33 44.59 12.89
C ASN A 288 27.93 45.76 12.09
N ILE A 289 27.26 46.91 12.07
CA ILE A 289 27.89 48.20 11.67
C ILE A 289 27.89 49.14 12.88
N THR A 290 28.72 48.84 13.86
CA THR A 290 29.24 49.84 14.80
C THR A 290 30.75 49.63 14.92
N PHE A 291 31.52 50.64 14.50
CA PHE A 291 32.97 50.90 14.68
C PHE A 291 33.50 51.50 13.36
N PHE A 292 34.07 52.70 13.22
CA PHE A 292 34.66 53.71 14.11
C PHE A 292 34.59 55.07 13.38
N LYS A 293 34.33 56.18 14.10
CA LYS A 293 35.19 57.37 14.01
C LYS A 293 34.95 58.32 15.19
N LYS A 294 35.91 58.28 16.12
CA LYS A 294 36.13 59.29 17.16
C LYS A 294 36.67 60.58 16.51
N ILE A 295 35.93 61.68 16.74
CA ILE A 295 36.28 63.07 17.17
C ILE A 295 37.67 63.64 16.80
N PRO A 296 37.77 64.97 16.56
CA PRO A 296 38.18 65.83 17.67
C PRO A 296 37.41 67.15 17.82
N THR A 297 37.14 67.44 19.09
CA THR A 297 36.69 68.69 19.71
C THR A 297 37.68 69.84 19.45
N LEU A 298 37.18 70.97 18.97
CA LEU A 298 37.89 72.25 18.97
C LEU A 298 37.47 73.08 20.18
N LYS A 299 38.46 73.35 21.06
CA LYS A 299 38.40 74.33 22.15
C LYS A 299 38.45 75.75 21.58
N GLY A 300 37.86 76.67 22.34
CA GLY A 300 37.48 78.01 21.91
C GLY A 300 38.60 79.01 21.66
N GLN A 301 38.17 80.15 21.11
CA GLN A 301 38.85 81.43 21.18
C GLN A 301 37.83 82.52 21.49
N THR A 302 37.99 83.14 22.65
CA THR A 302 37.48 84.46 23.02
C THR A 302 38.48 85.53 22.59
N GLN A 303 38.01 86.64 22.00
CA GLN A 303 38.53 88.01 22.12
C GLN A 303 37.54 88.93 21.36
N LYS A 304 36.78 89.81 22.04
CA LYS A 304 37.09 91.15 22.61
C LYS A 304 36.61 92.28 21.69
N HIS A 305 35.78 93.14 22.28
CA HIS A 305 35.41 94.52 21.94
C HIS A 305 36.50 95.33 21.22
N ILE A 306 36.10 96.09 20.19
CA ILE A 306 35.98 97.57 20.20
C ILE A 306 34.70 97.92 19.44
#